data_AF-A0A7X1L2E9-F1
#
_entry.id   AF-A0A7X1L2E9-F1
#
_cell.length_a   1.000
_cell.length_b   1.000
_cell.length_c   1.000
_cell.angle_alpha   90.00
_cell.angle_beta   90.00
_cell.angle_gamma   90.00
#
_symmetry.space_group_name_H-M   'P 1'
#
loop_
_entity.id
_entity.type
_entity.pdbx_description
1 polymer ?
#
loop_
_entity_poly.entity_id
_entity_poly.type
_entity_poly.pdbx_seq_one_letter_code
_entity_poly.pdbx_strand_id
1 'polypeptide(L)'
;MNKESFLQNTEEELNGILRPFQQKLNRGQHLADFLKQCIRCAIRDDFLQLDELLRTKMAENVEQEKALTDCKPVFDSLREYAKKQVERYRLEFIKDLNRLAEEAGLPVEIDFPRFSVLKGIDGEIAFNKRITTINKKILKSIDPRRIVTAALRVKKQLYDRPFDPHKFIDGLYETYAKISKMDNISPGNPVPIQRFYLKYVISLQSKTFFTNMDKSKFRGYSLEQFGVDLWRYFEAGIGGASNGKKLRLDPGRNYSLWLIDSNGERRQISGISFLEGET
;
A
#
# COMPACT_ATOMS: atom_id res chain seq x y z
N MET A 1 28.82 -57.99 1.91
CA MET A 1 27.83 -56.90 1.70
C MET A 1 26.57 -57.25 2.46
N ASN A 2 26.09 -56.34 3.33
CA ASN A 2 24.86 -56.53 4.08
C ASN A 2 23.65 -56.41 3.14
N LYS A 3 22.66 -57.30 3.25
CA LYS A 3 21.51 -57.37 2.33
C LYS A 3 20.72 -56.06 2.28
N GLU A 4 20.65 -55.37 3.42
CA GLU A 4 20.03 -54.03 3.54
C GLU A 4 20.79 -52.96 2.74
N SER A 5 22.12 -52.99 2.76
CA SER A 5 22.96 -52.05 2.01
C SER A 5 22.87 -52.29 0.49
N PHE A 6 22.70 -53.53 0.05
CA PHE A 6 22.47 -53.83 -1.36
C PHE A 6 21.12 -53.30 -1.85
N LEU A 7 20.03 -53.53 -1.10
CA LEU A 7 18.69 -53.07 -1.46
C LEU A 7 18.58 -51.54 -1.46
N GLN A 8 19.20 -50.85 -0.50
CA GLN A 8 19.27 -49.38 -0.49
C GLN A 8 20.01 -48.83 -1.72
N ASN A 9 21.16 -49.40 -2.07
CA ASN A 9 21.91 -48.97 -3.25
C ASN A 9 21.11 -49.19 -4.55
N THR A 10 20.40 -50.32 -4.66
CA THR A 10 19.53 -50.59 -5.82
C THR A 10 18.33 -49.64 -5.88
N GLU A 11 17.73 -49.30 -4.74
CA GLU A 11 16.65 -48.31 -4.68
C GLU A 11 17.13 -46.92 -5.12
N GLU A 12 18.31 -46.49 -4.70
CA GLU A 12 18.91 -45.23 -5.13
C GLU A 12 19.22 -45.21 -6.63
N GLU A 13 19.78 -46.30 -7.18
CA GLU A 13 20.02 -46.43 -8.62
C GLU A 13 18.72 -46.40 -9.43
N LEU A 14 17.70 -47.16 -9.02
CA LEU A 14 16.40 -47.18 -9.69
C LEU A 14 15.70 -45.81 -9.63
N ASN A 15 15.77 -45.13 -8.48
CA ASN A 15 15.26 -43.75 -8.36
C ASN A 15 16.06 -42.77 -9.23
N GLY A 16 17.38 -42.96 -9.35
CA GLY A 16 18.24 -42.19 -10.24
C GLY A 16 17.84 -42.35 -11.71
N ILE A 17 17.51 -43.57 -12.14
CA ILE A 17 17.03 -43.88 -13.49
C ILE A 17 15.62 -43.31 -13.72
N LEU A 18 14.73 -43.37 -12.72
CA LEU A 18 13.33 -42.95 -12.84
C LEU A 18 13.17 -41.42 -12.84
N ARG A 19 13.98 -40.68 -12.07
CA ARG A 19 13.88 -39.23 -11.88
C ARG A 19 13.79 -38.42 -13.20
N PRO A 20 14.65 -38.62 -14.21
CA PRO A 20 14.59 -37.88 -15.47
C PRO A 20 13.26 -38.06 -16.22
N PHE A 21 12.68 -39.25 -16.19
CA PHE A 21 11.39 -39.54 -16.83
C PHE A 21 10.24 -38.83 -16.10
N GLN A 22 10.23 -38.89 -14.77
CA GLN A 22 9.25 -38.16 -13.95
C GLN A 22 9.36 -36.65 -14.15
N GLN A 23 10.58 -36.10 -14.20
CA GLN A 23 10.80 -34.67 -14.45
C GLN A 23 10.28 -34.25 -15.82
N LYS A 24 10.51 -35.04 -16.87
CA LYS A 24 10.02 -34.76 -18.23
C LYS A 24 8.48 -34.80 -18.28
N LEU A 25 7.88 -35.78 -17.63
CA LEU A 25 6.42 -35.93 -17.57
C LEU A 25 5.78 -34.76 -16.81
N ASN A 26 6.33 -34.39 -15.64
CA ASN A 26 5.87 -33.24 -14.86
C ASN A 26 6.03 -31.93 -15.64
N ARG A 27 7.14 -31.74 -16.35
CA ARG A 27 7.35 -30.57 -17.21
C ARG A 27 6.27 -30.49 -18.30
N GLY A 28 6.01 -31.59 -19.00
CA GLY A 28 4.96 -31.64 -20.03
C GLY A 28 3.57 -31.31 -19.46
N GLN A 29 3.25 -31.85 -18.29
CA GLN A 29 1.99 -31.58 -17.60
C GLN A 29 1.85 -30.08 -17.25
N HIS A 30 2.91 -29.46 -16.72
CA HIS A 30 2.90 -28.03 -16.40
C HIS A 30 2.68 -27.14 -17.64
N LEU A 31 3.32 -27.47 -18.77
CA LEU A 31 3.11 -26.72 -20.02
C LEU A 31 1.68 -26.88 -20.54
N ALA A 32 1.14 -28.10 -20.49
CA ALA A 32 -0.24 -28.37 -20.89
C ALA A 32 -1.26 -27.63 -20.02
N ASP A 33 -1.04 -27.60 -18.69
CA ASP A 33 -1.92 -26.90 -17.76
C ASP A 33 -1.87 -25.38 -17.94
N PHE A 34 -0.69 -24.83 -18.26
CA PHE A 34 -0.56 -23.43 -18.64
C PHE A 34 -1.33 -23.10 -19.91
N LEU A 35 -1.20 -23.90 -20.98
CA LEU A 35 -1.96 -23.73 -22.22
C LEU A 35 -3.47 -23.77 -21.98
N LYS A 36 -3.95 -24.74 -21.19
CA LYS A 36 -5.37 -24.81 -20.78
C LYS A 36 -5.82 -23.57 -20.03
N GLN A 37 -4.93 -22.95 -19.24
CA GLN A 37 -5.23 -21.70 -18.57
C GLN A 37 -5.37 -20.54 -19.57
N CYS A 38 -4.44 -20.39 -20.50
CA CYS A 38 -4.53 -19.38 -21.57
C CYS A 38 -5.80 -19.54 -22.40
N ILE A 39 -6.16 -20.77 -22.79
CA ILE A 39 -7.40 -21.08 -23.52
C ILE A 39 -8.63 -20.65 -22.72
N ARG A 40 -8.68 -20.98 -21.42
CA ARG A 40 -9.79 -20.58 -20.55
C ARG A 40 -9.92 -19.06 -20.45
N CYS A 41 -8.80 -18.34 -20.33
CA CYS A 41 -8.82 -16.87 -20.29
C CYS A 41 -9.30 -16.27 -21.62
N ALA A 42 -8.83 -16.79 -22.76
CA ALA A 42 -9.25 -16.34 -24.08
C ALA A 42 -10.75 -16.59 -24.33
N ILE A 43 -11.27 -17.78 -23.99
CA ILE A 43 -12.70 -18.12 -24.17
C ILE A 43 -13.60 -17.23 -23.31
N ARG A 44 -13.15 -16.86 -22.10
CA ARG A 44 -13.91 -16.04 -21.15
C ARG A 44 -13.75 -14.54 -21.38
N ASP A 45 -12.96 -14.16 -22.38
CA ASP A 45 -12.53 -12.78 -22.60
C ASP A 45 -11.89 -12.15 -21.33
N ASP A 46 -11.21 -12.96 -20.52
CA ASP A 46 -10.45 -12.46 -19.37
C ASP A 46 -9.09 -11.95 -19.83
N PHE A 47 -9.12 -10.86 -20.60
CA PHE A 47 -7.93 -10.23 -21.17
C PHE A 47 -6.95 -9.71 -20.10
N LEU A 48 -7.43 -9.39 -18.89
CA LEU A 48 -6.59 -8.97 -17.76
C LEU A 48 -5.70 -10.13 -17.29
N GLN A 49 -6.29 -11.31 -17.07
CA GLN A 49 -5.53 -12.49 -16.67
C GLN A 49 -4.68 -13.02 -17.84
N LEU A 50 -5.17 -12.92 -19.08
CA LEU A 50 -4.44 -13.36 -20.26
C LEU A 50 -3.16 -12.54 -20.49
N ASP A 51 -3.22 -11.21 -20.39
CA ASP A 51 -2.04 -10.34 -20.52
C ASP A 51 -0.99 -10.67 -19.45
N GLU A 52 -1.40 -10.96 -18.22
CA GLU A 52 -0.48 -11.38 -17.15
C GLU A 52 0.18 -12.73 -17.47
N LEU A 53 -0.60 -13.75 -17.83
CA LEU A 53 -0.08 -15.10 -18.11
C LEU A 53 0.95 -15.09 -19.23
N LEU A 54 0.68 -14.33 -20.30
CA LEU A 54 1.55 -14.26 -21.48
C LEU A 54 2.85 -13.49 -21.27
N ARG A 55 3.00 -12.80 -20.13
CA ARG A 55 4.23 -12.12 -19.69
C ARG A 55 5.08 -12.97 -18.73
N THR A 56 4.60 -14.14 -18.33
CA THR A 56 5.33 -15.01 -17.40
C THR A 56 6.43 -15.78 -18.13
N LYS A 57 7.45 -16.19 -17.37
CA LYS A 57 8.50 -17.12 -17.84
C LYS A 57 7.93 -18.45 -18.36
N MET A 58 6.74 -18.85 -17.90
CA MET A 58 6.09 -20.06 -18.40
C MET A 58 5.65 -19.90 -19.86
N ALA A 59 5.23 -18.70 -20.28
CA ALA A 59 4.92 -18.43 -21.68
C ALA A 59 6.18 -18.57 -22.56
N GLU A 60 7.32 -18.02 -22.11
CA GLU A 60 8.60 -18.17 -22.79
C GLU A 60 9.03 -19.65 -22.90
N ASN A 61 8.84 -20.43 -21.83
CA ASN A 61 9.15 -21.86 -21.83
C ASN A 61 8.31 -22.63 -22.85
N VAL A 62 7.03 -22.28 -23.00
CA VAL A 62 6.13 -22.87 -24.01
C VAL A 62 6.61 -22.55 -25.43
N GLU A 63 7.01 -21.30 -25.69
CA GLU A 63 7.50 -20.87 -27.00
C GLU A 63 8.81 -21.53 -27.42
N GLN A 64 9.65 -21.89 -26.44
CA GLN A 64 10.93 -22.56 -26.66
C GLN A 64 10.79 -24.08 -26.76
N GLU A 65 9.63 -24.64 -26.44
CA GLU A 65 9.41 -26.09 -26.48
C GLU A 65 9.29 -26.56 -27.94
N LYS A 66 10.16 -27.49 -28.35
CA LYS A 66 10.25 -27.94 -29.75
C LYS A 66 8.97 -28.62 -30.23
N ALA A 67 8.19 -29.20 -29.31
CA ALA A 67 6.91 -29.82 -29.64
C ALA A 67 5.77 -28.80 -29.86
N LEU A 68 6.00 -27.52 -29.57
CA LEU A 68 4.99 -26.45 -29.54
C LEU A 68 5.39 -25.25 -30.42
N THR A 69 6.11 -25.48 -31.53
CA THR A 69 6.62 -24.44 -32.43
C THR A 69 5.54 -23.47 -32.93
N ASP A 70 4.31 -23.95 -33.10
CA ASP A 70 3.19 -23.15 -33.61
C ASP A 70 2.52 -22.29 -32.53
N CYS A 71 2.91 -22.43 -31.25
CA CYS A 71 2.33 -21.63 -30.16
C CYS A 71 2.78 -20.17 -30.22
N LYS A 72 3.98 -19.89 -30.71
CA LYS A 72 4.54 -18.53 -30.67
C LYS A 72 3.70 -17.51 -31.47
N PRO A 73 3.34 -17.76 -32.75
CA PRO A 73 2.46 -16.84 -33.49
C PRO A 73 1.09 -16.62 -32.82
N VAL A 74 0.54 -17.66 -32.18
CA VAL A 74 -0.72 -17.57 -31.45
C VAL A 74 -0.55 -16.71 -30.20
N PHE A 75 0.52 -16.91 -29.43
CA PHE A 75 0.81 -16.10 -28.25
C PHE A 75 1.05 -14.64 -28.60
N ASP A 76 1.75 -14.35 -29.70
CA ASP A 76 1.96 -12.99 -30.17
C ASP A 76 0.63 -12.31 -30.53
N SER A 77 -0.26 -13.02 -31.21
CA SER A 77 -1.61 -12.53 -31.53
C SER A 77 -2.45 -12.30 -30.27
N LEU A 78 -2.40 -13.22 -29.30
CA LEU A 78 -3.10 -13.09 -28.02
C LEU A 78 -2.54 -11.95 -27.16
N ARG A 79 -1.23 -11.71 -27.18
CA ARG A 79 -0.58 -10.58 -26.50
C ARG A 79 -1.06 -9.26 -27.08
N GLU A 80 -1.08 -9.15 -28.41
CA GLU A 80 -1.55 -7.92 -29.07
C GLU A 80 -3.03 -7.66 -28.75
N TYR A 81 -3.87 -8.70 -28.83
CA TYR A 81 -5.27 -8.62 -28.45
C TYR A 81 -5.43 -8.19 -26.99
N ALA A 82 -4.82 -8.90 -26.05
CA ALA A 82 -4.95 -8.64 -24.62
C ALA A 82 -4.45 -7.23 -24.27
N LYS A 83 -3.31 -6.80 -24.82
CA LYS A 83 -2.78 -5.44 -24.62
C LYS A 83 -3.76 -4.37 -25.09
N LYS A 84 -4.37 -4.54 -26.26
CA LYS A 84 -5.39 -3.60 -26.78
C LYS A 84 -6.61 -3.53 -25.87
N GLN A 85 -7.12 -4.68 -25.40
CA GLN A 85 -8.27 -4.71 -24.51
C GLN A 85 -7.97 -4.14 -23.12
N VAL A 86 -6.81 -4.47 -22.53
CA VAL A 86 -6.34 -3.90 -21.26
C VAL A 86 -6.28 -2.37 -21.36
N GLU A 87 -5.72 -1.85 -22.45
CA GLU A 87 -5.58 -0.41 -22.64
C GLU A 87 -6.95 0.28 -22.79
N ARG A 88 -7.86 -0.32 -23.57
CA ARG A 88 -9.22 0.18 -23.69
C ARG A 88 -9.95 0.18 -22.33
N TYR A 89 -9.88 -0.92 -21.61
CA TYR A 89 -10.46 -1.04 -20.28
C TYR A 89 -9.87 -0.02 -19.31
N ARG A 90 -8.55 0.23 -19.38
CA ARG A 90 -7.87 1.25 -18.56
C ARG A 90 -8.48 2.64 -18.80
N LEU A 91 -8.67 3.03 -20.05
CA LEU A 91 -9.24 4.34 -20.40
C LEU A 91 -10.70 4.47 -19.92
N GLU A 92 -11.52 3.44 -20.14
CA GLU A 92 -12.90 3.39 -19.67
C GLU A 92 -12.97 3.44 -18.13
N PHE A 93 -12.12 2.66 -17.46
CA PHE A 93 -11.99 2.63 -16.01
C PHE A 93 -11.61 4.00 -15.44
N ILE A 94 -10.61 4.67 -16.01
CA ILE A 94 -10.17 6.00 -15.57
C ILE A 94 -11.31 7.01 -15.68
N LYS A 95 -12.04 6.99 -16.82
CA LYS A 95 -13.20 7.84 -17.04
C LYS A 95 -14.29 7.60 -16.00
N ASP A 96 -14.63 6.34 -15.74
CA ASP A 96 -15.66 5.98 -14.77
C ASP A 96 -15.26 6.31 -13.33
N LEU A 97 -14.00 6.05 -12.96
CA LEU A 97 -13.50 6.37 -11.63
C LEU A 97 -13.54 7.88 -11.38
N ASN A 98 -13.07 8.69 -12.33
CA ASN A 98 -13.11 10.15 -12.23
C ASN A 98 -14.54 10.65 -12.09
N ARG A 99 -15.45 10.23 -12.97
CA ARG A 99 -16.85 10.64 -12.94
C ARG A 99 -17.52 10.30 -11.60
N LEU A 100 -17.40 9.05 -11.15
CA LEU A 100 -18.02 8.60 -9.89
C LEU A 100 -17.43 9.29 -8.66
N ALA A 101 -16.14 9.61 -8.69
CA ALA A 101 -15.49 10.27 -7.58
C ALA A 101 -15.83 11.76 -7.53
N GLU A 102 -15.94 12.43 -8.67
CA GLU A 102 -16.44 13.81 -8.79
C GLU A 102 -17.88 13.92 -8.27
N GLU A 103 -18.78 13.01 -8.69
CA GLU A 103 -20.15 12.88 -8.18
C GLU A 103 -20.20 12.70 -6.64
N ALA A 104 -19.15 12.11 -6.05
CA ALA A 104 -19.03 11.88 -4.62
C ALA A 104 -18.27 13.01 -3.86
N GLY A 105 -17.87 14.09 -4.52
CA GLY A 105 -17.08 15.17 -3.92
C GLY A 105 -15.68 14.71 -3.48
N LEU A 106 -15.08 13.83 -4.27
CA LEU A 106 -13.76 13.24 -4.11
C LEU A 106 -12.96 13.44 -5.40
N PRO A 107 -12.38 14.63 -5.65
CA PRO A 107 -11.52 14.81 -6.82
C PRO A 107 -10.36 13.81 -6.75
N VAL A 108 -10.15 13.07 -7.85
CA VAL A 108 -9.11 12.04 -7.96
C VAL A 108 -8.05 12.53 -8.93
N GLU A 109 -6.80 12.43 -8.53
CA GLU A 109 -5.66 12.55 -9.44
C GLU A 109 -5.18 11.14 -9.77
N ILE A 110 -5.12 10.79 -11.06
CA ILE A 110 -4.76 9.45 -11.51
C ILE A 110 -3.42 9.50 -12.24
N ASP A 111 -2.44 8.78 -11.69
CA ASP A 111 -1.15 8.45 -12.31
C ASP A 111 -1.06 6.92 -12.41
N PHE A 112 -1.85 6.35 -13.32
CA PHE A 112 -2.13 4.92 -13.35
C PHE A 112 -0.83 4.07 -13.36
N PRO A 113 -0.69 3.06 -12.47
CA PRO A 113 -1.73 2.42 -11.67
C PRO A 113 -2.07 3.10 -10.34
N ARG A 114 -1.41 4.20 -10.01
CA ARG A 114 -1.62 4.94 -8.77
C ARG A 114 -2.71 5.99 -8.93
N PHE A 115 -3.32 6.35 -7.82
CA PHE A 115 -4.22 7.48 -7.73
C PHE A 115 -4.16 8.08 -6.33
N SER A 116 -4.53 9.35 -6.20
CA SER A 116 -4.69 10.03 -4.93
C SER A 116 -6.07 10.69 -4.86
N VAL A 117 -6.61 10.81 -3.64
CA VAL A 117 -7.93 11.40 -3.38
C VAL A 117 -7.83 12.28 -2.15
N LEU A 118 -7.83 13.60 -2.31
CA LEU A 118 -7.49 14.51 -1.21
C LEU A 118 -6.10 14.20 -0.61
N LYS A 119 -5.66 15.01 0.36
CA LYS A 119 -4.37 14.77 1.01
C LYS A 119 -4.45 13.55 1.93
N GLY A 120 -3.48 12.65 1.81
CA GLY A 120 -3.35 11.49 2.69
C GLY A 120 -4.21 10.28 2.37
N ILE A 121 -4.93 10.26 1.23
CA ILE A 121 -5.56 9.04 0.70
C ILE A 121 -4.91 8.72 -0.64
N ASP A 122 -4.13 7.65 -0.66
CA ASP A 122 -3.50 7.16 -1.88
C ASP A 122 -3.94 5.73 -2.13
N GLY A 123 -4.03 5.39 -3.41
CA GLY A 123 -4.29 4.04 -3.83
C GLY A 123 -3.50 3.59 -5.04
N GLU A 124 -3.54 2.28 -5.23
CA GLU A 124 -2.87 1.59 -6.32
C GLU A 124 -3.78 0.48 -6.83
N ILE A 125 -3.93 0.39 -8.15
CA ILE A 125 -4.82 -0.54 -8.82
C ILE A 125 -3.99 -1.61 -9.52
N ALA A 126 -4.18 -2.85 -9.10
CA ALA A 126 -3.59 -4.03 -9.72
C ALA A 126 -4.67 -4.77 -10.50
N PHE A 127 -4.83 -4.44 -11.80
CA PHE A 127 -5.82 -5.09 -12.66
C PHE A 127 -5.65 -6.60 -12.75
N ASN A 128 -4.40 -7.06 -12.88
CA ASN A 128 -4.04 -8.48 -12.94
C ASN A 128 -4.54 -9.27 -11.71
N LYS A 129 -4.34 -8.70 -10.52
CA LYS A 129 -4.80 -9.30 -9.25
C LYS A 129 -6.25 -8.98 -8.93
N ARG A 130 -6.91 -8.13 -9.73
CA ARG A 130 -8.24 -7.56 -9.46
C ARG A 130 -8.34 -6.98 -8.04
N ILE A 131 -7.27 -6.30 -7.61
CA ILE A 131 -7.14 -5.69 -6.29
C ILE A 131 -6.92 -4.19 -6.44
N THR A 132 -7.53 -3.42 -5.55
CA THR A 132 -7.17 -2.02 -5.30
C THR A 132 -6.67 -1.90 -3.87
N THR A 133 -5.56 -1.23 -3.67
CA THR A 133 -5.07 -0.91 -2.32
C THR A 133 -5.34 0.57 -2.05
N ILE A 134 -5.88 0.91 -0.87
CA ILE A 134 -6.09 2.31 -0.43
C ILE A 134 -5.52 2.44 0.98
N ASN A 135 -4.53 3.32 1.18
CA ASN A 135 -3.82 3.47 2.46
C ASN A 135 -3.47 2.13 3.13
N LYS A 136 -2.82 1.22 2.36
CA LYS A 136 -2.43 -0.14 2.74
C LYS A 136 -3.58 -1.13 2.98
N LYS A 137 -4.85 -0.71 2.90
CA LYS A 137 -6.00 -1.62 3.00
C LYS A 137 -6.30 -2.21 1.62
N ILE A 138 -6.37 -3.54 1.56
CA ILE A 138 -6.65 -4.29 0.33
C ILE A 138 -8.16 -4.39 0.12
N LEU A 139 -8.62 -3.90 -1.02
CA LEU A 139 -9.94 -4.13 -1.58
C LEU A 139 -9.80 -5.17 -2.70
N LYS A 140 -10.44 -6.34 -2.56
CA LYS A 140 -10.48 -7.39 -3.59
C LYS A 140 -11.45 -7.03 -4.73
N SER A 141 -11.23 -5.89 -5.35
CA SER A 141 -12.02 -5.39 -6.48
C SER A 141 -11.28 -4.29 -7.22
N ILE A 142 -11.56 -4.19 -8.52
CA ILE A 142 -11.19 -3.08 -9.41
C ILE A 142 -12.44 -2.42 -10.00
N ASP A 143 -13.58 -2.52 -9.31
CA ASP A 143 -14.82 -1.83 -9.67
C ASP A 143 -14.74 -0.37 -9.18
N PRO A 144 -14.79 0.63 -10.07
CA PRO A 144 -14.79 2.05 -9.72
C PRO A 144 -15.76 2.42 -8.58
N ARG A 145 -16.98 1.88 -8.58
CA ARG A 145 -17.99 2.19 -7.54
C ARG A 145 -17.55 1.74 -6.16
N ARG A 146 -16.94 0.54 -6.08
CA ARG A 146 -16.42 -0.01 -4.83
C ARG A 146 -15.18 0.74 -4.36
N ILE A 147 -14.33 1.19 -5.28
CA ILE A 147 -13.16 2.03 -4.99
C ILE A 147 -13.60 3.37 -4.39
N VAL A 148 -14.53 4.09 -5.03
CA VAL A 148 -15.07 5.36 -4.52
C VAL A 148 -15.72 5.18 -3.14
N THR A 149 -16.52 4.13 -2.96
CA THR A 149 -17.12 3.81 -1.65
C THR A 149 -16.05 3.57 -0.58
N ALA A 150 -14.96 2.88 -0.91
CA ALA A 150 -13.86 2.65 0.01
C ALA A 150 -13.11 3.96 0.32
N ALA A 151 -12.85 4.80 -0.68
CA ALA A 151 -12.23 6.11 -0.51
C ALA A 151 -13.08 7.03 0.38
N LEU A 152 -14.41 7.04 0.20
CA LEU A 152 -15.34 7.78 1.07
C LEU A 152 -15.23 7.34 2.54
N ARG A 153 -15.11 6.04 2.81
CA ARG A 153 -14.91 5.54 4.19
C ARG A 153 -13.60 6.04 4.77
N VAL A 154 -12.54 6.11 3.97
CA VAL A 154 -11.26 6.67 4.42
C VAL A 154 -11.38 8.17 4.66
N LYS A 155 -12.02 8.94 3.77
CA LYS A 155 -12.33 10.36 3.99
C LYS A 155 -13.05 10.57 5.32
N LYS A 156 -14.11 9.81 5.60
CA LYS A 156 -14.84 9.88 6.87
C LYS A 156 -13.94 9.66 8.09
N GLN A 157 -12.97 8.77 7.99
CA GLN A 157 -12.02 8.48 9.07
C GLN A 157 -10.99 9.60 9.28
N LEU A 158 -10.59 10.30 8.22
CA LEU A 158 -9.52 11.30 8.26
C LEU A 158 -10.04 12.74 8.44
N TYR A 159 -11.16 13.08 7.79
CA TYR A 159 -11.61 14.46 7.60
C TYR A 159 -12.89 14.82 8.38
N ASP A 160 -13.85 13.92 8.46
CA ASP A 160 -15.20 14.25 8.99
C ASP A 160 -15.23 14.43 10.52
N ARG A 161 -14.11 14.20 11.21
CA ARG A 161 -13.98 14.53 12.63
C ARG A 161 -13.84 16.04 12.84
N PRO A 162 -14.41 16.59 13.93
CA PRO A 162 -14.10 17.96 14.35
C PRO A 162 -12.59 18.14 14.53
N PHE A 163 -12.06 19.24 14.00
CA PHE A 163 -10.66 19.60 14.11
C PHE A 163 -10.54 21.05 14.52
N ASP A 164 -9.78 21.28 15.57
CA ASP A 164 -9.47 22.58 16.12
C ASP A 164 -7.94 22.76 16.03
N PRO A 165 -7.47 23.59 15.07
CA PRO A 165 -6.04 23.77 14.83
C PRO A 165 -5.27 24.19 16.08
N HIS A 166 -5.84 25.06 16.93
CA HIS A 166 -5.20 25.54 18.16
C HIS A 166 -5.07 24.43 19.20
N LYS A 167 -6.16 23.71 19.49
CA LYS A 167 -6.10 22.56 20.42
C LYS A 167 -5.13 21.49 19.95
N PHE A 168 -5.08 21.26 18.64
CA PHE A 168 -4.16 20.28 18.07
C PHE A 168 -2.71 20.67 18.32
N ILE A 169 -2.29 21.88 17.93
CA ILE A 169 -0.91 22.34 18.07
C ILE A 169 -0.49 22.48 19.54
N ASP A 170 -1.38 22.94 20.42
CA ASP A 170 -1.13 23.03 21.86
C ASP A 170 -0.90 21.64 22.47
N GLY A 171 -1.71 20.65 22.06
CA GLY A 171 -1.51 19.26 22.48
C GLY A 171 -0.18 18.67 21.99
N LEU A 172 0.27 19.04 20.79
CA LEU A 172 1.60 18.65 20.30
C LEU A 172 2.71 19.29 21.13
N TYR A 173 2.61 20.58 21.42
CA TYR A 173 3.58 21.29 22.25
C TYR A 173 3.66 20.71 23.67
N GLU A 174 2.53 20.46 24.32
CA GLU A 174 2.51 19.83 25.65
C GLU A 174 3.19 18.47 25.66
N THR A 175 2.99 17.69 24.59
CA THR A 175 3.61 16.37 24.45
C THR A 175 5.12 16.52 24.25
N TYR A 176 5.56 17.47 23.42
CA TYR A 176 6.97 17.81 23.25
C TYR A 176 7.60 18.21 24.58
N ALA A 177 7.01 19.17 25.30
CA ALA A 177 7.51 19.66 26.57
C ALA A 177 7.64 18.55 27.64
N LYS A 178 6.68 17.63 27.70
CA LYS A 178 6.74 16.46 28.59
C LYS A 178 7.92 15.54 28.24
N ILE A 179 8.12 15.25 26.96
CA ILE A 179 9.25 14.42 26.50
C ILE A 179 10.57 15.12 26.81
N SER A 180 10.72 16.39 26.45
CA SER A 180 11.94 17.16 26.66
C SER A 180 12.33 17.23 28.14
N LYS A 181 11.34 17.40 29.03
CA LYS A 181 11.57 17.35 30.48
C LYS A 181 12.01 15.97 30.98
N MET A 182 11.41 14.90 30.48
CA MET A 182 11.76 13.52 30.90
C MET A 182 13.15 13.10 30.42
N ASP A 183 13.55 13.54 29.23
CA ASP A 183 14.81 13.13 28.60
C ASP A 183 15.94 14.15 28.78
N ASN A 184 15.73 15.21 29.56
CA ASN A 184 16.67 16.35 29.71
C ASN A 184 17.12 16.94 28.36
N ILE A 185 16.20 17.02 27.39
CA ILE A 185 16.45 17.64 26.09
C ILE A 185 16.23 19.14 26.20
N SER A 186 17.21 19.95 25.80
CA SER A 186 17.09 21.41 25.79
C SER A 186 15.94 21.88 24.89
N PRO A 187 15.18 22.93 25.27
CA PRO A 187 14.15 23.51 24.42
C PRO A 187 14.67 23.84 23.02
N GLY A 188 13.88 23.55 21.99
CA GLY A 188 14.24 23.76 20.58
C GLY A 188 15.00 22.60 19.93
N ASN A 189 15.52 21.65 20.72
CA ASN A 189 16.14 20.44 20.16
C ASN A 189 15.07 19.43 19.70
N PRO A 190 15.34 18.70 18.60
CA PRO A 190 14.39 17.74 18.04
C PRO A 190 14.23 16.49 18.90
N VAL A 191 12.98 16.04 19.01
CA VAL A 191 12.61 14.73 19.54
C VAL A 191 12.37 13.77 18.36
N PRO A 192 12.80 12.49 18.44
CA PRO A 192 12.51 11.51 17.39
C PRO A 192 11.00 11.35 17.14
N ILE A 193 10.58 11.48 15.88
CA ILE A 193 9.16 11.57 15.52
C ILE A 193 8.36 10.30 15.89
N GLN A 194 8.96 9.12 15.78
CA GLN A 194 8.31 7.85 16.13
C GLN A 194 7.94 7.80 17.61
N ARG A 195 8.88 8.20 18.46
CA ARG A 195 8.68 8.30 19.91
C ARG A 195 7.65 9.37 20.23
N PHE A 196 7.74 10.52 19.58
CA PHE A 196 6.79 11.62 19.77
C PHE A 196 5.36 11.17 19.43
N TYR A 197 5.15 10.57 18.25
CA TYR A 197 3.84 10.10 17.81
C TYR A 197 3.23 9.12 18.80
N LEU A 198 4.00 8.13 19.28
CA LEU A 198 3.51 7.18 20.28
C LEU A 198 3.10 7.90 21.58
N LYS A 199 3.91 8.83 22.08
CA LYS A 199 3.59 9.59 23.30
C LYS A 199 2.37 10.50 23.11
N TYR A 200 2.20 11.07 21.92
CA TYR A 200 1.02 11.87 21.58
C TYR A 200 -0.25 11.01 21.55
N VAL A 201 -0.22 9.86 20.88
CA VAL A 201 -1.35 8.92 20.88
C VAL A 201 -1.74 8.51 22.31
N ILE A 202 -0.76 8.30 23.18
CA ILE A 202 -0.99 7.99 24.60
C ILE A 202 -1.59 9.19 25.36
N SER A 203 -1.18 10.42 25.06
CA SER A 203 -1.72 11.62 25.72
C SER A 203 -3.19 11.89 25.35
N LEU A 204 -3.66 11.40 24.21
CA LEU A 204 -5.06 11.47 23.78
C LEU A 204 -5.99 10.49 24.51
N GLN A 205 -5.44 9.54 25.28
CA GLN A 205 -6.24 8.52 25.96
C GLN A 205 -6.91 9.06 27.22
N SER A 206 -8.09 8.52 27.52
CA SER A 206 -8.83 8.88 28.74
C SER A 206 -8.18 8.30 29.99
N LYS A 207 -8.37 8.95 31.15
CA LYS A 207 -7.96 8.39 32.46
C LYS A 207 -8.52 6.99 32.69
N THR A 208 -9.77 6.76 32.27
CA THR A 208 -10.46 5.46 32.34
C THR A 208 -9.80 4.37 31.49
N PHE A 209 -9.12 4.72 30.40
CA PHE A 209 -8.33 3.75 29.65
C PHE A 209 -7.15 3.27 30.48
N PHE A 210 -6.45 4.16 31.20
CA PHE A 210 -5.30 3.77 32.03
C PHE A 210 -5.66 2.96 33.28
N THR A 211 -6.92 3.00 33.74
CA THR A 211 -7.34 2.20 34.90
C THR A 211 -7.37 0.70 34.58
N ASN A 212 -7.92 0.31 33.42
CA ASN A 212 -8.16 -1.10 33.09
C ASN A 212 -7.53 -1.56 31.77
N MET A 213 -6.90 -0.65 31.01
CA MET A 213 -6.31 -0.89 29.68
C MET A 213 -7.21 -1.63 28.70
N ASP A 214 -8.52 -1.45 28.84
CA ASP A 214 -9.53 -2.08 28.00
C ASP A 214 -9.42 -1.55 26.56
N LYS A 215 -9.19 -2.47 25.61
CA LYS A 215 -9.05 -2.15 24.18
C LYS A 215 -10.28 -1.44 23.62
N SER A 216 -11.48 -1.73 24.14
CA SER A 216 -12.71 -1.06 23.68
C SER A 216 -12.76 0.43 24.04
N LYS A 217 -11.97 0.85 25.05
CA LYS A 217 -11.86 2.23 25.52
C LYS A 217 -10.69 2.99 24.91
N PHE A 218 -9.87 2.33 24.09
CA PHE A 218 -8.76 2.96 23.39
C PHE A 218 -9.29 3.87 22.29
N ARG A 219 -8.93 5.15 22.34
CA ARG A 219 -9.20 6.12 21.28
C ARG A 219 -8.15 5.96 20.20
N GLY A 220 -8.49 5.24 19.14
CA GLY A 220 -7.62 5.06 18.00
C GLY A 220 -7.26 6.39 17.34
N TYR A 221 -5.97 6.64 17.19
CA TYR A 221 -5.43 7.76 16.43
C TYR A 221 -4.33 7.20 15.52
N SER A 222 -4.62 7.10 14.24
CA SER A 222 -3.74 6.48 13.23
C SER A 222 -2.67 7.44 12.72
N LEU A 223 -1.65 6.88 12.07
CA LEU A 223 -0.58 7.68 11.48
C LEU A 223 -1.10 8.54 10.33
N GLU A 224 -2.03 8.00 9.54
CA GLU A 224 -2.70 8.71 8.45
C GLU A 224 -3.52 9.89 9.00
N GLN A 225 -4.23 9.69 10.12
CA GLN A 225 -4.92 10.76 10.84
C GLN A 225 -3.96 11.84 11.34
N PHE A 226 -2.82 11.43 11.92
CA PHE A 226 -1.80 12.38 12.38
C PHE A 226 -1.22 13.20 11.22
N GLY A 227 -0.91 12.57 10.10
CA GLY A 227 -0.41 13.25 8.90
C GLY A 227 -1.42 14.24 8.31
N VAL A 228 -2.70 13.87 8.23
CA VAL A 228 -3.75 14.77 7.75
C VAL A 228 -3.97 15.94 8.70
N ASP A 229 -4.00 15.72 10.02
CA ASP A 229 -4.17 16.81 10.99
C ASP A 229 -2.98 17.77 11.01
N LEU A 230 -1.75 17.28 10.83
CA LEU A 230 -0.57 18.13 10.63
C LEU A 230 -0.74 19.03 9.41
N TRP A 231 -1.16 18.47 8.28
CA TRP A 231 -1.44 19.25 7.08
C TRP A 231 -2.57 20.26 7.30
N ARG A 232 -3.69 19.86 7.91
CA ARG A 232 -4.81 20.76 8.25
C ARG A 232 -4.38 21.90 9.17
N TYR A 233 -3.42 21.66 10.07
CA TYR A 233 -2.82 22.71 10.90
C TYR A 233 -2.03 23.72 10.05
N PHE A 234 -1.20 23.26 9.12
CA PHE A 234 -0.45 24.15 8.23
C PHE A 234 -1.39 24.98 7.35
N GLU A 235 -2.43 24.37 6.78
CA GLU A 235 -3.45 25.05 5.98
C GLU A 235 -4.23 26.09 6.78
N ALA A 236 -4.44 25.88 8.09
CA ALA A 236 -5.16 26.83 8.93
C ALA A 236 -4.38 28.14 9.17
N GLY A 237 -3.07 28.17 8.91
CA GLY A 237 -2.28 29.41 8.95
C GLY A 237 -2.17 30.07 10.33
N ILE A 238 -2.47 29.35 11.43
CA ILE A 238 -2.52 29.92 12.79
C ILE A 238 -1.15 30.30 13.38
N GLY A 239 -0.06 30.02 12.67
CA GLY A 239 1.29 30.51 12.97
C GLY A 239 2.03 29.80 14.12
N GLY A 240 1.35 29.11 15.03
CA GLY A 240 1.97 28.34 16.10
C GLY A 240 1.02 27.95 17.23
N ALA A 241 1.59 27.41 18.31
CA ALA A 241 0.90 27.16 19.57
C ALA A 241 0.51 28.46 20.27
N SER A 242 -0.50 28.40 21.15
CA SER A 242 -1.06 29.55 21.88
C SER A 242 -0.02 30.26 22.77
N ASN A 243 1.10 29.62 23.07
CA ASN A 243 2.23 30.18 23.80
C ASN A 243 3.32 30.80 22.90
N GLY A 244 3.02 31.02 21.61
CA GLY A 244 3.95 31.62 20.63
C GLY A 244 4.99 30.65 20.06
N LYS A 245 4.94 29.36 20.42
CA LYS A 245 5.92 28.37 19.92
C LYS A 245 5.54 27.85 18.55
N LYS A 246 6.48 27.85 17.61
CA LYS A 246 6.28 27.37 16.24
C LYS A 246 6.76 25.92 16.08
N LEU A 247 5.95 25.09 15.44
CA LEU A 247 6.32 23.72 15.09
C LEU A 247 7.39 23.71 14.00
N ARG A 248 8.45 22.94 14.23
CA ARG A 248 9.44 22.58 13.21
C ARG A 248 9.46 21.06 13.05
N LEU A 249 9.37 20.62 11.80
CA LEU A 249 9.53 19.22 11.41
C LEU A 249 10.88 19.06 10.71
N ASP A 250 11.70 18.15 11.21
CA ASP A 250 13.05 17.92 10.71
C ASP A 250 13.03 16.71 9.75
N PRO A 251 13.43 16.86 8.49
CA PRO A 251 13.47 15.76 7.54
C PRO A 251 14.61 14.79 7.87
N GLY A 252 14.42 13.51 7.56
CA GLY A 252 15.49 12.51 7.70
C GLY A 252 15.04 11.10 7.40
N ARG A 253 16.00 10.21 7.12
CA ARG A 253 15.71 8.81 6.71
C ARG A 253 15.61 7.86 7.90
N ASN A 254 16.45 8.03 8.92
CA ASN A 254 16.51 7.15 10.08
C ASN A 254 15.37 7.42 11.06
N TYR A 255 14.72 6.36 11.56
CA TYR A 255 13.61 6.43 12.52
C TYR A 255 12.50 7.40 12.10
N SER A 256 12.23 7.45 10.79
CA SER A 256 11.32 8.42 10.19
C SER A 256 9.88 7.92 10.10
N LEU A 257 8.97 8.87 9.89
CA LEU A 257 7.58 8.64 9.52
C LEU A 257 7.27 9.40 8.22
N TRP A 258 6.46 8.79 7.36
CA TRP A 258 5.92 9.46 6.18
C TRP A 258 4.73 10.33 6.60
N LEU A 259 4.94 11.64 6.67
CA LEU A 259 3.93 12.63 7.06
C LEU A 259 3.70 13.61 5.91
N ILE A 260 2.60 14.37 6.00
CA ILE A 260 2.24 15.39 5.02
C ILE A 260 2.80 16.73 5.53
N ASP A 261 3.58 17.41 4.70
CA ASP A 261 4.18 18.70 5.03
C ASP A 261 3.24 19.88 4.76
N SER A 262 3.74 21.10 4.94
CA SER A 262 3.00 22.34 4.69
C SER A 262 2.59 22.56 3.23
N ASN A 263 3.26 21.90 2.29
CA ASN A 263 2.93 21.97 0.86
C ASN A 263 1.95 20.87 0.44
N GLY A 264 1.53 20.03 1.40
CA GLY A 264 0.68 18.89 1.11
C GLY A 264 1.42 17.73 0.44
N GLU A 265 2.75 17.68 0.55
CA GLU A 265 3.60 16.61 0.02
C GLU A 265 3.95 15.59 1.11
N ARG A 266 4.07 14.31 0.72
CA ARG A 266 4.56 13.28 1.64
C ARG A 266 6.07 13.36 1.77
N ARG A 267 6.56 13.55 2.99
CA ARG A 267 7.99 13.60 3.31
C ARG A 267 8.35 12.67 4.46
N GLN A 268 9.61 12.20 4.46
CA GLN A 268 10.17 11.48 5.60
C GLN A 268 10.61 12.48 6.65
N ILE A 269 9.86 12.52 7.75
CA ILE A 269 10.17 13.34 8.92
C ILE A 269 10.85 12.43 9.95
N SER A 270 11.96 12.85 10.53
CA SER A 270 12.69 12.11 11.57
C SER A 270 12.59 12.79 12.94
N GLY A 271 12.41 14.10 12.97
CA GLY A 271 12.39 14.90 14.18
C GLY A 271 11.23 15.89 14.25
N ILE A 272 10.87 16.25 15.47
CA ILE A 272 9.92 17.32 15.77
C ILE A 272 10.46 18.20 16.89
N SER A 273 10.40 19.51 16.71
CA SER A 273 10.81 20.51 17.70
C SER A 273 9.85 21.69 17.70
N PHE A 274 9.94 22.49 18.77
CA PHE A 274 9.21 23.75 18.90
C PHE A 274 10.18 24.88 19.18
N LEU A 275 10.12 25.93 18.38
CA LEU A 275 10.98 27.11 18.47
C LEU A 275 10.21 28.32 19.00
N GLU A 276 10.92 29.29 19.58
CA GLU A 276 10.36 30.64 19.77
C GLU A 276 9.90 31.17 18.40
N GLY A 277 8.68 31.71 18.33
CA GLY A 277 8.28 32.42 17.13
C GLY A 277 9.09 33.72 17.02
N GLU A 278 9.83 33.91 15.92
CA GLU A 278 10.31 35.23 15.57
C GLU A 278 9.10 36.17 15.43
N THR A 279 9.11 37.25 16.23
CA THR A 279 8.23 38.42 16.13
C THR A 279 8.48 39.17 14.84
#